data_AF-A0ABD6ETP6-F1
#
_entry.id   AF-A0ABD6ETP6-F1
#
_cell.length_a   1.000
_cell.length_b   1.000
_cell.length_c   1.000
_cell.angle_alpha   90.00
_cell.angle_beta   90.00
_cell.angle_gamma   90.00
#
_symmetry.space_group_name_H-M   'P 1'
#
loop_
_entity.id
_entity.type
_entity.pdbx_description
1 polymer ?
#
loop_
_entity_poly.entity_id
_entity_poly.type
_entity_poly.pdbx_seq_one_letter_code
_entity_poly.pdbx_strand_id
1 'polypeptide(L)'
;GHLIKDIHAAWNGLEDSEKGFEEWLLSEMMRLERLEHLAEKFRRKCALHEEWAQGKEERLSSSDWKSCGLYQIKALRKRHEAFESDLGAHQDRVEQIAAIARELQKLGYRDMGSINSRCSAICNQWDRLGSLTQQRRRNLEEVEKLMETLDSLYLEFAKRAAPFNNWLDGAREDLADMVIVHKMKEIQDLVAAHDAFKATISDADREFQSICGIESEIARFVEQHNLGRELLKNPYTDLSGNDIRRKWQQVQQSIPQRDSQLQHEYQRQQNNERLRQTFADKANALGPLLERQLEQVLSIGIGGRGSLESAISQLRAIREQAQSHKPKLDELERINQEMQENFVFENQSSRYSMESLRVGWESLLTSINRSINECENQILMRDCKGITEDQINEYRASFNHFDKDRLGLDTEQLKSCLISIGYNIRPGREGDQDMSRILSVLDPNRMGRVQFNAFLDFMTHETGDADTVEQMIDSFKVLSGGRPYITADELRRELPPDQADYCMRRMQAFRDPNAPPGTYDYISFSHSLYGH
;
A
#
# COMPACT_ATOMS: atom_id res chain seq x y z
N GLY A 1 95.05 -106.43 -50.63
CA GLY A 1 95.70 -105.79 -49.48
C GLY A 1 97.21 -105.67 -49.57
N HIS A 2 97.79 -105.42 -50.75
CA HIS A 2 99.01 -104.61 -50.99
C HIS A 2 99.18 -104.39 -52.51
N LEU A 3 98.08 -104.25 -53.27
CA LEU A 3 98.13 -103.81 -54.66
C LEU A 3 98.03 -102.28 -54.68
N ILE A 4 98.77 -101.62 -55.57
CA ILE A 4 98.76 -100.15 -55.72
C ILE A 4 97.32 -99.60 -55.86
N LYS A 5 96.44 -100.35 -56.52
CA LYS A 5 95.01 -100.00 -56.68
C LYS A 5 94.23 -99.95 -55.36
N ASP A 6 94.52 -100.86 -54.42
CA ASP A 6 93.88 -100.89 -53.09
C ASP A 6 94.33 -99.68 -52.26
N ILE A 7 95.61 -99.29 -52.38
CA ILE A 7 96.19 -98.12 -51.71
C ILE A 7 95.57 -96.84 -52.27
N HIS A 8 95.42 -96.72 -53.59
CA HIS A 8 94.74 -95.58 -54.22
C HIS A 8 93.26 -95.47 -53.82
N ALA A 9 92.53 -96.58 -53.72
CA ALA A 9 91.14 -96.55 -53.27
C ALA A 9 91.00 -96.14 -51.80
N ALA A 10 91.88 -96.63 -50.92
CA ALA A 10 91.94 -96.22 -49.51
C ALA A 10 92.35 -94.75 -49.37
N TRP A 11 93.28 -94.27 -50.21
CA TRP A 11 93.70 -92.87 -50.25
C TRP A 11 92.56 -91.95 -50.73
N ASN A 12 91.82 -92.31 -51.78
CA ASN A 12 90.65 -91.55 -52.21
C ASN A 12 89.55 -91.52 -51.14
N GLY A 13 89.32 -92.63 -50.43
CA GLY A 13 88.38 -92.65 -49.30
C GLY A 13 88.81 -91.76 -48.13
N LEU A 14 90.13 -91.60 -47.92
CA LEU A 14 90.68 -90.65 -46.96
C LEU A 14 90.47 -89.20 -47.44
N GLU A 15 90.75 -88.89 -48.72
CA GLU A 15 90.50 -87.55 -49.30
C GLU A 15 89.02 -87.15 -49.26
N ASP A 16 88.10 -88.09 -49.53
CA ASP A 16 86.66 -87.84 -49.42
C ASP A 16 86.22 -87.62 -47.97
N SER A 17 86.86 -88.31 -47.03
CA SER A 17 86.64 -88.11 -45.59
C SER A 17 87.20 -86.76 -45.11
N GLU A 18 88.36 -86.34 -45.61
CA GLU A 18 88.93 -85.01 -45.34
C GLU A 18 88.04 -83.89 -45.88
N LYS A 19 87.54 -84.02 -47.12
CA LYS A 19 86.57 -83.06 -47.69
C LYS A 19 85.27 -83.02 -46.88
N GLY A 20 84.74 -84.18 -46.49
CA GLY A 20 83.55 -84.26 -45.65
C GLY A 20 83.76 -83.64 -44.26
N PHE A 21 84.96 -83.77 -43.69
CA PHE A 21 85.33 -83.13 -42.44
C PHE A 21 85.47 -81.60 -42.59
N GLU A 22 86.07 -81.12 -43.68
CA GLU A 22 86.19 -79.70 -44.00
C GLU A 22 84.81 -79.05 -44.19
N GLU A 23 83.91 -79.69 -44.96
CA GLU A 23 82.52 -79.23 -45.14
C GLU A 23 81.75 -79.20 -43.81
N TRP A 24 81.90 -80.23 -42.97
CA TRP A 24 81.30 -80.26 -41.64
C TRP A 24 81.85 -79.14 -40.76
N LEU A 25 83.17 -78.92 -40.76
CA LEU A 25 83.83 -77.91 -39.94
C LEU A 25 83.39 -76.50 -40.33
N LEU A 26 83.29 -76.21 -41.63
CA LEU A 26 82.77 -74.94 -42.14
C LEU A 26 81.30 -74.73 -41.75
N SER A 27 80.45 -75.76 -41.91
CA SER A 27 79.03 -75.70 -41.52
C SER A 27 78.86 -75.45 -40.02
N GLU A 28 79.66 -76.13 -39.20
CA GLU A 28 79.63 -76.02 -37.75
C GLU A 28 80.17 -74.66 -37.27
N MET A 29 81.23 -74.13 -37.87
CA MET A 29 81.72 -72.77 -37.61
C MET A 29 80.65 -71.71 -37.90
N MET A 30 79.99 -71.78 -39.07
CA MET A 30 78.90 -70.87 -39.42
C MET A 30 77.71 -70.99 -38.45
N ARG A 31 77.39 -72.22 -38.00
CA ARG A 31 76.32 -72.47 -37.02
C ARG A 31 76.64 -71.82 -35.68
N LEU A 32 77.87 -71.98 -35.19
CA LEU A 32 78.33 -71.42 -33.92
C LEU A 32 78.37 -69.88 -33.94
N GLU A 33 78.87 -69.29 -35.03
CA GLU A 33 78.88 -67.82 -35.20
C GLU A 33 77.45 -67.24 -35.21
N ARG A 34 76.52 -67.89 -35.93
CA ARG A 34 75.10 -67.50 -35.93
C ARG A 34 74.47 -67.63 -34.55
N LEU A 35 74.78 -68.70 -33.81
CA LEU A 35 74.30 -68.91 -32.45
C LEU A 35 74.76 -67.80 -31.50
N GLU A 36 76.04 -67.42 -31.56
CA GLU A 36 76.58 -66.35 -30.73
C GLU A 36 75.92 -64.99 -31.05
N HIS A 37 75.77 -64.68 -32.34
CA HIS A 37 75.09 -63.47 -32.79
C HIS A 37 73.63 -63.42 -32.31
N LEU A 38 72.87 -64.50 -32.48
CA LEU A 38 71.47 -64.58 -32.04
C LEU A 38 71.33 -64.50 -30.52
N ALA A 39 72.24 -65.12 -29.76
CA ALA A 39 72.23 -65.09 -28.30
C ALA A 39 72.52 -63.67 -27.77
N GLU A 40 73.48 -62.97 -28.36
CA GLU A 40 73.77 -61.57 -28.04
C GLU A 40 72.59 -60.65 -28.39
N LYS A 41 71.99 -60.85 -29.58
CA LYS A 41 70.80 -60.11 -30.02
C LYS A 41 69.61 -60.34 -29.09
N PHE A 42 69.40 -61.58 -28.64
CA PHE A 42 68.38 -61.93 -27.65
C PHE A 42 68.62 -61.19 -26.34
N ARG A 43 69.84 -61.26 -25.79
CA ARG A 43 70.20 -60.60 -24.52
C ARG A 43 69.94 -59.09 -24.56
N ARG A 44 70.35 -58.42 -25.64
CA ARG A 44 70.12 -56.98 -25.83
C ARG A 44 68.64 -56.64 -25.94
N LYS A 45 67.88 -57.38 -26.75
CA LYS A 45 66.44 -57.13 -26.92
C LYS A 45 65.66 -57.36 -25.62
N CYS A 46 66.00 -58.38 -24.86
CA CYS A 46 65.38 -58.64 -23.55
C CYS A 46 65.67 -57.51 -22.55
N ALA A 47 66.93 -57.08 -22.43
CA ALA A 47 67.30 -55.99 -21.51
C ALA A 47 66.54 -54.69 -21.82
N LEU A 48 66.46 -54.32 -23.11
CA LEU A 48 65.71 -53.13 -23.54
C LEU A 48 64.19 -53.26 -23.29
N HIS A 49 63.65 -54.48 -23.30
CA HIS A 49 62.24 -54.70 -22.97
C HIS A 49 62.01 -54.59 -21.46
N GLU A 50 62.86 -55.22 -20.65
CA GLU A 50 62.78 -55.21 -19.19
C GLU A 50 62.92 -53.80 -18.63
N GLU A 51 63.87 -53.00 -19.15
CA GLU A 51 64.03 -51.58 -18.79
C GLU A 51 62.77 -50.77 -19.11
N TRP A 52 62.17 -51.02 -20.27
CA TRP A 52 60.90 -50.38 -20.61
C TRP A 52 59.76 -50.86 -19.69
N ALA A 53 59.67 -52.14 -19.36
CA ALA A 53 58.58 -52.70 -18.56
C ALA A 53 58.61 -52.27 -17.08
N GLN A 54 59.77 -51.86 -16.57
CA GLN A 54 59.98 -51.50 -15.18
C GLN A 54 59.00 -50.41 -14.69
N GLY A 55 58.30 -50.67 -13.58
CA GLY A 55 57.37 -49.74 -12.92
C GLY A 55 56.03 -49.51 -13.65
N LYS A 56 55.81 -50.09 -14.85
CA LYS A 56 54.54 -49.96 -15.58
C LYS A 56 53.38 -50.69 -14.88
N GLU A 57 53.63 -51.87 -14.32
CA GLU A 57 52.60 -52.63 -13.58
C GLU A 57 52.06 -51.88 -12.36
N GLU A 58 52.93 -51.19 -11.61
CA GLU A 58 52.56 -50.41 -10.43
C GLU A 58 51.67 -49.22 -10.82
N ARG A 59 52.02 -48.51 -11.89
CA ARG A 59 51.21 -47.40 -12.42
C ARG A 59 49.85 -47.88 -12.90
N LEU A 60 49.79 -49.02 -13.59
CA LEU A 60 48.54 -49.60 -14.07
C LEU A 60 47.63 -50.06 -12.91
N SER A 61 48.22 -50.52 -11.81
CA SER A 61 47.50 -50.97 -10.61
C SER A 61 47.06 -49.84 -9.67
N SER A 62 47.56 -48.62 -9.89
CA SER A 62 47.19 -47.44 -9.10
C SER A 62 45.70 -47.12 -9.21
N SER A 63 45.07 -46.65 -8.12
CA SER A 63 43.66 -46.22 -8.06
C SER A 63 43.50 -44.69 -8.01
N ASP A 64 44.39 -43.97 -8.68
CA ASP A 64 44.54 -42.51 -8.68
C ASP A 64 43.28 -41.75 -9.16
N TRP A 65 42.39 -42.39 -9.91
CA TRP A 65 41.17 -41.77 -10.43
C TRP A 65 40.05 -41.60 -9.38
N LYS A 66 40.11 -42.26 -8.21
CA LYS A 66 38.99 -42.29 -7.24
C LYS A 66 38.71 -40.95 -6.55
N SER A 67 39.71 -40.08 -6.44
CA SER A 67 39.62 -38.77 -5.79
C SER A 67 39.68 -37.60 -6.78
N CYS A 68 39.63 -37.89 -8.07
CA CYS A 68 39.79 -36.89 -9.12
C CYS A 68 38.42 -36.38 -9.61
N GLY A 69 38.33 -35.09 -9.94
CA GLY A 69 37.17 -34.53 -10.64
C GLY A 69 37.14 -34.93 -12.13
N LEU A 70 36.00 -34.70 -12.80
CA LEU A 70 35.75 -35.11 -14.18
C LEU A 70 36.88 -34.75 -15.16
N TYR A 71 37.38 -33.52 -15.13
CA TYR A 71 38.43 -33.08 -16.04
C TYR A 71 39.76 -33.82 -15.82
N GLN A 72 40.11 -34.10 -14.57
CA GLN A 72 41.30 -34.87 -14.23
C GLN A 72 41.18 -36.33 -14.68
N ILE A 73 39.97 -36.92 -14.59
CA ILE A 73 39.69 -38.26 -15.10
C ILE A 73 39.79 -38.30 -16.63
N LYS A 74 39.25 -37.31 -17.33
CA LYS A 74 39.41 -37.19 -18.79
C LYS A 74 40.88 -37.07 -19.20
N ALA A 75 41.68 -36.32 -18.44
CA ALA A 75 43.12 -36.23 -18.66
C ALA A 75 43.84 -37.55 -18.35
N LEU A 76 43.42 -38.30 -17.32
CA LEU A 76 43.91 -39.64 -17.02
C LEU A 76 43.61 -40.63 -18.15
N ARG A 77 42.40 -40.61 -18.72
CA ARG A 77 42.03 -41.45 -19.86
C ARG A 77 42.89 -41.16 -21.08
N LYS A 78 43.07 -39.88 -21.46
CA LYS A 78 43.95 -39.51 -22.58
C LYS A 78 45.40 -39.97 -22.38
N ARG A 79 45.91 -39.87 -21.14
CA ARG A 79 47.25 -40.40 -20.80
C ARG A 79 47.30 -41.92 -20.93
N HIS A 80 46.23 -42.62 -20.55
CA HIS A 80 46.12 -44.07 -20.70
C HIS A 80 46.03 -44.50 -22.17
N GLU A 81 45.30 -43.78 -23.02
CA GLU A 81 45.26 -44.02 -24.47
C GLU A 81 46.65 -43.89 -25.12
N ALA A 82 47.44 -42.88 -24.72
CA ALA A 82 48.82 -42.75 -25.17
C ALA A 82 49.69 -43.93 -24.72
N PHE A 83 49.47 -44.43 -23.50
CA PHE A 83 50.14 -45.64 -23.01
C PHE A 83 49.72 -46.89 -23.79
N GLU A 84 48.44 -47.04 -24.16
CA GLU A 84 47.97 -48.16 -24.99
C GLU A 84 48.62 -48.16 -26.37
N SER A 85 48.84 -46.98 -26.97
CA SER A 85 49.56 -46.86 -28.24
C SER A 85 51.04 -47.22 -28.10
N ASP A 86 51.70 -46.80 -27.02
CA ASP A 86 53.09 -47.20 -26.72
C ASP A 86 53.20 -48.72 -26.50
N LEU A 87 52.27 -49.30 -25.74
CA LEU A 87 52.15 -50.73 -25.54
C LEU A 87 51.98 -51.46 -26.90
N GLY A 88 51.09 -50.99 -27.77
CA GLY A 88 50.92 -51.57 -29.11
C GLY A 88 52.20 -51.55 -29.95
N ALA A 89 52.99 -50.48 -29.89
CA ALA A 89 54.25 -50.37 -30.63
C ALA A 89 55.34 -51.36 -30.12
N HIS A 90 55.25 -51.80 -28.87
CA HIS A 90 56.18 -52.75 -28.27
C HIS A 90 55.84 -54.23 -28.55
N GLN A 91 54.68 -54.52 -29.15
CA GLN A 91 54.24 -55.89 -29.51
C GLN A 91 55.26 -56.62 -30.39
N ASP A 92 55.68 -55.98 -31.50
CA ASP A 92 56.66 -56.55 -32.45
C ASP A 92 57.99 -56.88 -31.76
N ARG A 93 58.40 -56.10 -30.75
CA ARG A 93 59.62 -56.37 -29.99
C ARG A 93 59.53 -57.68 -29.21
N VAL A 94 58.39 -57.97 -28.59
CA VAL A 94 58.16 -59.21 -27.84
C VAL A 94 58.08 -60.40 -28.79
N GLU A 95 57.39 -60.26 -29.93
CA GLU A 95 57.32 -61.29 -30.97
C GLU A 95 58.70 -61.65 -31.54
N GLN A 96 59.55 -60.64 -31.76
CA GLN A 96 60.94 -60.85 -32.19
C GLN A 96 61.78 -61.57 -31.12
N ILE A 97 61.62 -61.24 -29.84
CA ILE A 97 62.30 -61.95 -28.75
C ILE A 97 61.92 -63.43 -28.76
N ALA A 98 60.62 -63.74 -28.89
CA ALA A 98 60.11 -65.10 -28.97
C ALA A 98 60.54 -65.83 -30.26
N ALA A 99 60.64 -65.11 -31.39
CA ALA A 99 61.16 -65.67 -32.65
C ALA A 99 62.65 -66.04 -32.55
N ILE A 100 63.48 -65.16 -31.97
CA ILE A 100 64.90 -65.43 -31.76
C ILE A 100 65.11 -66.60 -30.80
N ALA A 101 64.33 -66.68 -29.71
CA ALA A 101 64.38 -67.81 -28.78
C ALA A 101 64.08 -69.15 -29.50
N ARG A 102 63.06 -69.18 -30.35
CA ARG A 102 62.73 -70.37 -31.17
C ARG A 102 63.83 -70.72 -32.17
N GLU A 103 64.48 -69.72 -32.76
CA GLU A 103 65.61 -69.94 -33.69
C GLU A 103 66.84 -70.51 -32.98
N LEU A 104 67.18 -69.97 -31.79
CA LEU A 104 68.24 -70.50 -30.92
C LEU A 104 67.96 -71.95 -30.50
N GLN A 105 66.69 -72.29 -30.24
CA GLN A 105 66.26 -73.65 -29.94
C GLN A 105 66.50 -74.61 -31.11
N LYS A 106 66.09 -74.22 -32.33
CA LYS A 106 66.28 -75.02 -33.54
C LYS A 106 67.74 -75.30 -33.85
N LEU A 107 68.61 -74.32 -33.58
CA LEU A 107 70.05 -74.44 -33.80
C LEU A 107 70.76 -75.21 -32.68
N GLY A 108 70.10 -75.62 -31.59
CA GLY A 108 70.71 -76.41 -30.53
C GLY A 108 71.71 -75.61 -29.67
N TYR A 109 71.32 -74.42 -29.21
CA TYR A 109 72.14 -73.61 -28.30
C TYR A 109 72.38 -74.32 -26.95
N ARG A 110 73.56 -74.11 -26.35
CA ARG A 110 73.99 -74.81 -25.12
C ARG A 110 73.15 -74.50 -23.89
N ASP A 111 72.71 -73.24 -23.71
CA ASP A 111 71.97 -72.78 -22.53
C ASP A 111 70.52 -72.39 -22.89
N MET A 112 69.78 -73.33 -23.47
CA MET A 112 68.37 -73.10 -23.81
C MET A 112 67.46 -72.96 -22.58
N GLY A 113 67.85 -73.51 -21.42
CA GLY A 113 67.06 -73.41 -20.19
C GLY A 113 66.89 -71.95 -19.74
N SER A 114 68.00 -71.20 -19.70
CA SER A 114 68.00 -69.77 -19.35
C SER A 114 67.22 -68.92 -20.36
N ILE A 115 67.45 -69.14 -21.66
CA ILE A 115 66.77 -68.42 -22.75
C ILE A 115 65.24 -68.62 -22.68
N ASN A 116 64.79 -69.87 -22.54
CA ASN A 116 63.37 -70.18 -22.47
C ASN A 116 62.71 -69.62 -21.21
N SER A 117 63.39 -69.72 -20.06
CA SER A 117 62.88 -69.16 -18.80
C SER A 117 62.70 -67.64 -18.89
N ARG A 118 63.70 -66.93 -19.45
CA ARG A 118 63.64 -65.48 -19.61
C ARG A 118 62.59 -65.05 -20.64
N CYS A 119 62.52 -65.75 -21.77
CA CYS A 119 61.50 -65.49 -22.79
C CYS A 119 60.09 -65.71 -22.23
N SER A 120 59.88 -66.79 -21.47
CA SER A 120 58.59 -67.07 -20.83
C SER A 120 58.23 -66.01 -19.78
N ALA A 121 59.19 -65.56 -18.97
CA ALA A 121 58.96 -64.47 -18.01
C ALA A 121 58.52 -63.17 -18.71
N ILE A 122 59.18 -62.81 -19.82
CA ILE A 122 58.82 -61.64 -20.63
C ILE A 122 57.41 -61.79 -21.24
N CYS A 123 57.08 -62.95 -21.80
CA CYS A 123 55.74 -63.19 -22.34
C CYS A 123 54.67 -63.13 -21.25
N ASN A 124 54.91 -63.75 -20.09
CA ASN A 124 53.96 -63.70 -18.96
C ASN A 124 53.77 -62.27 -18.43
N GLN A 125 54.86 -61.49 -18.34
CA GLN A 125 54.80 -60.08 -17.97
C GLN A 125 54.02 -59.27 -19.00
N TRP A 126 54.23 -59.52 -20.30
CA TRP A 126 53.52 -58.87 -21.39
C TRP A 126 52.00 -59.13 -21.32
N ASP A 127 51.61 -60.40 -21.14
CA ASP A 127 50.20 -60.78 -21.00
C ASP A 127 49.58 -60.12 -19.76
N ARG A 128 50.33 -60.05 -18.65
CA ARG A 128 49.90 -59.35 -17.44
C ARG A 128 49.72 -57.85 -17.67
N LEU A 129 50.68 -57.18 -18.31
CA LEU A 129 50.57 -55.77 -18.68
C LEU A 129 49.36 -55.51 -19.57
N GLY A 130 49.10 -56.38 -20.56
CA GLY A 130 47.92 -56.32 -21.40
C GLY A 130 46.62 -56.43 -20.58
N SER A 131 46.54 -57.40 -19.67
CA SER A 131 45.37 -57.58 -18.80
C SER A 131 45.12 -56.38 -17.86
N LEU A 132 46.17 -55.85 -17.22
CA LEU A 132 46.09 -54.69 -16.33
C LEU A 132 45.72 -53.42 -17.09
N THR A 133 46.23 -53.27 -18.32
CA THR A 133 45.90 -52.13 -19.19
C THR A 133 44.43 -52.14 -19.57
N GLN A 134 43.88 -53.29 -19.96
CA GLN A 134 42.46 -53.44 -20.25
C GLN A 134 41.59 -53.20 -19.01
N GLN A 135 42.00 -53.71 -17.84
CA GLN A 135 41.27 -53.51 -16.60
C GLN A 135 41.25 -52.02 -16.20
N ARG A 136 42.40 -51.33 -16.27
CA ARG A 136 42.48 -49.89 -15.99
C ARG A 136 41.64 -49.08 -16.98
N ARG A 137 41.64 -49.43 -18.26
CA ARG A 137 40.78 -48.79 -19.27
C ARG A 137 39.29 -48.89 -18.90
N ARG A 138 38.81 -50.09 -18.58
CA ARG A 138 37.41 -50.30 -18.18
C ARG A 138 37.05 -49.47 -16.96
N ASN A 139 37.89 -49.47 -15.93
CA ASN A 139 37.67 -48.67 -14.72
C ASN A 139 37.63 -47.17 -15.02
N LEU A 140 38.53 -46.65 -15.85
CA LEU A 140 38.55 -45.24 -16.23
C LEU A 140 37.33 -44.85 -17.07
N GLU A 141 36.90 -45.70 -18.00
CA GLU A 141 35.69 -45.49 -18.81
C GLU A 141 34.42 -45.52 -17.95
N GLU A 142 34.33 -46.43 -16.97
CA GLU A 142 33.21 -46.49 -16.03
C GLU A 142 33.14 -45.24 -15.14
N VAL A 143 34.26 -44.84 -14.55
CA VAL A 143 34.31 -43.67 -13.67
C VAL A 143 34.09 -42.37 -14.47
N GLU A 144 34.59 -42.26 -15.70
CA GLU A 144 34.30 -41.11 -16.57
C GLU A 144 32.79 -40.99 -16.81
N LYS A 145 32.11 -42.09 -17.19
CA LYS A 145 30.65 -42.08 -17.38
C LYS A 145 29.91 -41.67 -16.12
N LEU A 146 30.31 -42.19 -14.96
CA LEU A 146 29.69 -41.81 -13.67
C LEU A 146 29.88 -40.32 -13.38
N MET A 147 31.06 -39.77 -13.65
CA MET A 147 31.34 -38.36 -13.44
C MET A 147 30.62 -37.47 -14.45
N GLU A 148 30.42 -37.91 -15.70
CA GLU A 148 29.59 -37.20 -16.69
C GLU A 148 28.12 -37.16 -16.30
N THR A 149 27.58 -38.26 -15.73
CA THR A 149 26.22 -38.26 -15.19
C THR A 149 26.09 -37.31 -13.99
N LEU A 150 27.08 -37.30 -13.10
CA LEU A 150 27.10 -36.39 -11.95
C LEU A 150 27.20 -34.92 -12.38
N ASP A 151 28.06 -34.61 -13.35
CA ASP A 151 28.22 -33.27 -13.93
C ASP A 151 26.92 -32.77 -14.58
N SER A 152 26.22 -33.67 -15.28
CA SER A 152 24.90 -33.38 -15.88
C SER A 152 23.86 -33.03 -14.81
N LEU A 153 23.82 -33.76 -13.70
CA LEU A 153 22.94 -33.47 -12.56
C LEU A 153 23.29 -32.12 -11.91
N TYR A 154 24.58 -31.82 -11.73
CA TYR A 154 25.01 -30.51 -11.21
C TYR A 154 24.57 -29.35 -12.09
N LEU A 155 24.69 -29.51 -13.41
CA LEU A 155 24.26 -28.51 -14.37
C LEU A 155 22.74 -28.36 -14.40
N GLU A 156 21.99 -29.46 -14.32
CA GLU A 156 20.53 -29.42 -14.23
C GLU A 156 20.06 -28.69 -12.97
N PHE A 157 20.64 -29.01 -11.81
CA PHE A 157 20.38 -28.31 -10.57
C PHE A 157 20.64 -26.81 -10.73
N ALA A 158 21.82 -26.40 -11.22
CA ALA A 158 22.17 -25.00 -11.36
C ALA A 158 21.23 -24.23 -12.31
N LYS A 159 20.85 -24.84 -13.42
CA LYS A 159 19.92 -24.26 -14.41
C LYS A 159 18.53 -24.02 -13.85
N ARG A 160 18.06 -24.86 -12.93
CA ARG A 160 16.72 -24.76 -12.33
C ARG A 160 16.71 -23.93 -11.06
N ALA A 161 17.72 -24.10 -10.22
CA ALA A 161 17.92 -23.38 -8.97
C ALA A 161 18.05 -21.86 -9.18
N ALA A 162 18.79 -21.41 -10.21
CA ALA A 162 19.00 -19.98 -10.45
C ALA A 162 17.70 -19.19 -10.74
N PRO A 163 16.87 -19.54 -11.75
CA PRO A 163 15.62 -18.84 -12.00
C PRO A 163 14.62 -19.02 -10.85
N PHE A 164 14.57 -20.21 -10.24
CA PHE A 164 13.70 -20.44 -9.08
C PHE A 164 14.11 -19.57 -7.88
N ASN A 165 15.40 -19.41 -7.63
CA ASN A 165 15.89 -18.51 -6.58
C ASN A 165 15.50 -17.05 -6.86
N ASN A 166 15.62 -16.59 -8.10
CA ASN A 166 15.20 -15.23 -8.46
C ASN A 166 13.69 -15.04 -8.26
N TRP A 167 12.89 -16.04 -8.62
CA TRP A 167 11.45 -16.03 -8.36
C TRP A 167 11.15 -15.99 -6.85
N LEU A 168 11.88 -16.76 -6.03
CA LEU A 168 11.74 -16.71 -4.57
C LEU A 168 12.07 -15.34 -3.99
N ASP A 169 13.13 -14.69 -4.49
CA ASP A 169 13.50 -13.36 -4.02
C ASP A 169 12.45 -12.32 -4.42
N GLY A 170 11.96 -12.34 -5.66
CA GLY A 170 10.85 -11.47 -6.10
C GLY A 170 9.56 -11.70 -5.31
N ALA A 171 9.18 -12.96 -5.08
CA ALA A 171 7.99 -13.28 -4.27
C ALA A 171 8.13 -12.77 -2.83
N ARG A 172 9.33 -12.81 -2.24
CA ARG A 172 9.58 -12.27 -0.89
C ARG A 172 9.47 -10.75 -0.86
N GLU A 173 9.91 -10.06 -1.91
CA GLU A 173 9.76 -8.61 -2.04
C GLU A 173 8.28 -8.23 -2.20
N ASP A 174 7.55 -8.89 -3.11
CA ASP A 174 6.13 -8.63 -3.36
C ASP A 174 5.25 -8.89 -2.13
N LEU A 175 5.56 -9.95 -1.36
CA LEU A 175 4.84 -10.29 -0.13
C LEU A 175 5.15 -9.33 1.03
N ALA A 176 6.32 -8.68 1.01
CA ALA A 176 6.75 -7.71 2.02
C ALA A 176 6.32 -6.27 1.68
N ASP A 177 5.83 -6.01 0.47
CA ASP A 177 5.43 -4.68 0.03
C ASP A 177 4.29 -4.10 0.88
N MET A 178 4.30 -2.79 1.12
CA MET A 178 3.32 -2.16 2.01
C MET A 178 1.98 -1.97 1.30
N VAL A 179 0.88 -2.44 1.91
CA VAL A 179 -0.48 -2.22 1.34
C VAL A 179 -0.92 -0.78 1.63
N ILE A 180 -0.91 0.07 0.60
CA ILE A 180 -1.47 1.43 0.67
C ILE A 180 -2.56 1.54 -0.37
N VAL A 181 -3.81 1.70 0.08
CA VAL A 181 -4.98 1.81 -0.79
C VAL A 181 -5.94 2.88 -0.29
N HIS A 182 -6.60 3.56 -1.22
CA HIS A 182 -7.60 4.60 -0.95
C HIS A 182 -8.97 4.31 -1.56
N LYS A 183 -9.05 3.32 -2.46
CA LYS A 183 -10.29 2.92 -3.14
C LYS A 183 -10.54 1.43 -3.00
N MET A 184 -11.83 1.06 -2.99
CA MET A 184 -12.27 -0.33 -2.97
C MET A 184 -11.72 -1.13 -4.17
N LYS A 185 -11.66 -0.52 -5.36
CA LYS A 185 -11.13 -1.19 -6.56
C LYS A 185 -9.66 -1.58 -6.42
N GLU A 186 -8.84 -0.71 -5.82
CA GLU A 186 -7.39 -0.95 -5.65
C GLU A 186 -7.14 -2.18 -4.76
N ILE A 187 -7.87 -2.31 -3.65
CA ILE A 187 -7.73 -3.49 -2.78
C ILE A 187 -8.28 -4.77 -3.43
N GLN A 188 -9.36 -4.67 -4.23
CA GLN A 188 -9.87 -5.80 -5.00
C GLN A 188 -8.86 -6.29 -6.04
N ASP A 189 -8.20 -5.37 -6.75
CA ASP A 189 -7.17 -5.70 -7.73
C ASP A 189 -5.95 -6.35 -7.04
N LEU A 190 -5.55 -5.87 -5.86
CA LEU A 190 -4.48 -6.48 -5.05
C LEU A 190 -4.84 -7.89 -4.54
N VAL A 191 -6.07 -8.10 -4.06
CA VAL A 191 -6.55 -9.43 -3.65
C VAL A 191 -6.57 -10.38 -4.83
N ALA A 192 -7.08 -9.95 -5.99
CA ALA A 192 -7.10 -10.76 -7.20
C ALA A 192 -5.68 -11.12 -7.68
N ALA A 193 -4.74 -10.17 -7.62
CA ALA A 193 -3.33 -10.43 -7.92
C ALA A 193 -2.71 -11.44 -6.93
N HIS A 194 -3.02 -11.34 -5.64
CA HIS A 194 -2.55 -12.27 -4.63
C HIS A 194 -3.15 -13.68 -4.80
N ASP A 195 -4.42 -13.79 -5.17
CA ASP A 195 -5.06 -15.07 -5.49
C ASP A 195 -4.46 -15.71 -6.75
N ALA A 196 -4.17 -14.92 -7.78
CA ALA A 196 -3.45 -15.39 -8.96
C ALA A 196 -2.03 -15.88 -8.61
N PHE A 197 -1.32 -15.17 -7.73
CA PHE A 197 -0.03 -15.62 -7.21
C PHE A 197 -0.16 -16.95 -6.44
N LYS A 198 -1.14 -17.09 -5.53
CA LYS A 198 -1.39 -18.34 -4.79
C LYS A 198 -1.68 -19.52 -5.71
N ALA A 199 -2.31 -19.30 -6.88
CA ALA A 199 -2.51 -20.36 -7.86
C ALA A 199 -1.18 -20.93 -8.40
N THR A 200 -0.13 -20.09 -8.54
CA THR A 200 1.20 -20.51 -9.00
C THR A 200 2.02 -21.27 -7.95
N ILE A 201 1.63 -21.22 -6.68
CA ILE A 201 2.37 -21.86 -5.57
C ILE A 201 2.42 -23.38 -5.73
N SER A 202 1.36 -24.01 -6.24
CA SER A 202 1.37 -25.46 -6.48
C SER A 202 2.40 -25.88 -7.54
N ASP A 203 2.58 -25.06 -8.58
CA ASP A 203 3.58 -25.26 -9.61
C ASP A 203 4.99 -25.00 -9.09
N ALA A 204 5.15 -23.94 -8.29
CA ALA A 204 6.41 -23.63 -7.61
C ALA A 204 6.81 -24.72 -6.60
N ASP A 205 5.86 -25.35 -5.90
CA ASP A 205 6.14 -26.47 -4.99
C ASP A 205 6.64 -27.70 -5.76
N ARG A 206 6.06 -28.00 -6.93
CA ARG A 206 6.56 -29.07 -7.81
C ARG A 206 8.00 -28.80 -8.27
N GLU A 207 8.29 -27.56 -8.64
CA GLU A 207 9.64 -27.15 -9.04
C GLU A 207 10.63 -27.26 -7.87
N PHE A 208 10.24 -26.79 -6.68
CA PHE A 208 11.00 -26.93 -5.44
C PHE A 208 11.31 -28.39 -5.11
N GLN A 209 10.30 -29.26 -5.13
CA GLN A 209 10.46 -30.70 -4.88
C GLN A 209 11.42 -31.34 -5.87
N SER A 210 11.35 -30.93 -7.14
CA SER A 210 12.22 -31.46 -8.17
C SER A 210 13.67 -31.00 -8.02
N ILE A 211 13.91 -29.73 -7.67
CA ILE A 211 15.24 -29.20 -7.35
C ILE A 211 15.84 -29.93 -6.13
N CYS A 212 15.06 -30.10 -5.05
CA CYS A 212 15.49 -30.88 -3.88
C CYS A 212 15.69 -32.37 -4.19
N GLY A 213 14.92 -32.91 -5.14
CA GLY A 213 15.08 -34.26 -5.65
C GLY A 213 16.43 -34.47 -6.32
N ILE A 214 16.85 -33.54 -7.19
CA ILE A 214 18.17 -33.57 -7.84
C ILE A 214 19.31 -33.51 -6.80
N GLU A 215 19.21 -32.62 -5.82
CA GLU A 215 20.23 -32.54 -4.75
C GLU A 215 20.33 -33.85 -3.95
N SER A 216 19.18 -34.46 -3.63
CA SER A 216 19.13 -35.75 -2.94
C SER A 216 19.69 -36.88 -3.80
N GLU A 217 19.43 -36.85 -5.10
CA GLU A 217 19.97 -37.80 -6.07
C GLU A 217 21.48 -37.68 -6.19
N ILE A 218 22.01 -36.46 -6.27
CA ILE A 218 23.46 -36.18 -6.25
C ILE A 218 24.10 -36.75 -4.98
N ALA A 219 23.52 -36.48 -3.81
CA ALA A 219 24.04 -37.01 -2.55
C ALA A 219 24.03 -38.55 -2.52
N ARG A 220 22.92 -39.16 -2.95
CA ARG A 220 22.80 -40.63 -3.06
C ARG A 220 23.80 -41.20 -4.06
N PHE A 221 24.02 -40.54 -5.19
CA PHE A 221 24.96 -40.97 -6.23
C PHE A 221 26.40 -40.99 -5.70
N VAL A 222 26.80 -39.93 -4.99
CA VAL A 222 28.13 -39.84 -4.36
C VAL A 222 28.33 -40.93 -3.30
N GLU A 223 27.33 -41.18 -2.46
CA GLU A 223 27.38 -42.24 -1.44
C GLU A 223 27.41 -43.65 -2.06
N GLN A 224 26.55 -43.92 -3.05
CA GLN A 224 26.45 -45.23 -3.69
C GLN A 224 27.74 -45.64 -4.40
N HIS A 225 28.45 -44.67 -4.99
CA HIS A 225 29.69 -44.92 -5.72
C HIS A 225 30.97 -44.71 -4.88
N ASN A 226 30.83 -44.48 -3.55
CA ASN A 226 31.95 -44.22 -2.63
C ASN A 226 32.89 -43.10 -3.13
N LEU A 227 32.33 -42.06 -3.72
CA LEU A 227 33.09 -40.91 -4.21
C LEU A 227 33.47 -39.98 -3.05
N GLY A 228 34.55 -39.22 -3.20
CA GLY A 228 35.02 -38.29 -2.17
C GLY A 228 33.97 -37.22 -1.85
N ARG A 229 33.73 -36.96 -0.56
CA ARG A 229 32.74 -35.95 -0.09
C ARG A 229 33.01 -34.54 -0.60
N GLU A 230 34.24 -34.23 -0.97
CA GLU A 230 34.64 -32.95 -1.57
C GLU A 230 33.93 -32.69 -2.91
N LEU A 231 33.47 -33.74 -3.59
CA LEU A 231 32.73 -33.64 -4.84
C LEU A 231 31.29 -33.18 -4.65
N LEU A 232 30.73 -33.17 -3.43
CA LEU A 232 29.35 -32.73 -3.17
C LEU A 232 29.11 -31.24 -3.50
N LYS A 233 30.16 -30.43 -3.59
CA LYS A 233 30.04 -29.00 -3.89
C LYS A 233 29.82 -28.80 -5.39
N ASN A 234 28.69 -28.21 -5.76
CA ASN A 234 28.38 -27.89 -7.14
C ASN A 234 29.36 -26.83 -7.70
N PRO A 235 30.01 -27.08 -8.86
CA PRO A 235 30.93 -26.12 -9.48
C PRO A 235 30.24 -24.99 -10.27
N TYR A 236 28.94 -25.12 -10.58
CA TYR A 236 28.20 -24.18 -11.44
C TYR A 236 27.37 -23.15 -10.67
N THR A 237 27.17 -23.33 -9.37
CA THR A 237 26.39 -22.42 -8.54
C THR A 237 26.84 -22.46 -7.09
N ASP A 238 26.80 -21.29 -6.43
CA ASP A 238 27.03 -21.17 -4.99
C ASP A 238 25.74 -21.44 -4.18
N LEU A 239 24.59 -21.60 -4.84
CA LEU A 239 23.32 -21.88 -4.17
C LEU A 239 23.32 -23.31 -3.64
N SER A 240 23.03 -23.46 -2.34
CA SER A 240 22.74 -24.78 -1.74
C SER A 240 21.24 -25.04 -1.71
N GLY A 241 20.82 -26.30 -1.73
CA GLY A 241 19.39 -26.61 -1.57
C GLY A 241 18.86 -26.23 -0.18
N ASN A 242 19.72 -26.12 0.83
CA ASN A 242 19.36 -25.53 2.13
C ASN A 242 18.97 -24.05 2.02
N ASP A 243 19.66 -23.27 1.19
CA ASP A 243 19.32 -21.85 0.97
C ASP A 243 17.96 -21.71 0.29
N ILE A 244 17.72 -22.53 -0.75
CA ILE A 244 16.44 -22.59 -1.46
C ILE A 244 15.32 -23.01 -0.50
N ARG A 245 15.54 -24.04 0.32
CA ARG A 245 14.57 -24.52 1.33
C ARG A 245 14.24 -23.45 2.35
N ARG A 246 15.23 -22.71 2.83
CA ARG A 246 15.02 -21.60 3.77
C ARG A 246 14.16 -20.51 3.14
N LYS A 247 14.49 -20.08 1.92
CA LYS A 247 13.73 -19.04 1.21
C LYS A 247 12.30 -19.49 0.90
N TRP A 248 12.11 -20.74 0.48
CA TRP A 248 10.80 -21.33 0.25
C TRP A 248 9.94 -21.34 1.52
N GLN A 249 10.50 -21.76 2.66
CA GLN A 249 9.79 -21.71 3.95
C GLN A 249 9.38 -20.28 4.35
N GLN A 250 10.22 -19.27 4.07
CA GLN A 250 9.86 -17.88 4.31
C GLN A 250 8.68 -17.44 3.45
N VAL A 251 8.69 -17.74 2.14
CA VAL A 251 7.56 -17.45 1.24
C VAL A 251 6.27 -18.10 1.77
N GLN A 252 6.33 -19.38 2.14
CA GLN A 252 5.19 -20.11 2.69
C GLN A 252 4.64 -19.49 3.98
N GLN A 253 5.50 -18.94 4.85
CA GLN A 253 5.09 -18.24 6.06
C GLN A 253 4.53 -16.84 5.80
N SER A 254 5.03 -16.14 4.78
CA SER A 254 4.61 -14.80 4.42
C SER A 254 3.25 -14.76 3.70
N ILE A 255 2.86 -15.81 2.97
CA ILE A 255 1.55 -15.89 2.30
C ILE A 255 0.37 -15.67 3.26
N PRO A 256 0.19 -16.43 4.35
CA PRO A 256 -0.94 -16.22 5.26
C PRO A 256 -0.89 -14.87 5.99
N GLN A 257 0.32 -14.32 6.21
CA GLN A 257 0.46 -12.98 6.77
C GLN A 257 -0.05 -11.92 5.78
N ARG A 258 0.29 -12.07 4.50
CA ARG A 258 -0.19 -11.19 3.43
C ARG A 258 -1.70 -11.31 3.24
N ASP A 259 -2.26 -12.51 3.25
CA ASP A 259 -3.70 -12.74 3.21
C ASP A 259 -4.42 -11.99 4.35
N SER A 260 -3.91 -12.08 5.57
CA SER A 260 -4.47 -11.36 6.72
C SER A 260 -4.40 -9.84 6.56
N GLN A 261 -3.27 -9.31 6.10
CA GLN A 261 -3.09 -7.87 5.84
C GLN A 261 -4.07 -7.37 4.77
N LEU A 262 -4.18 -8.07 3.64
CA LEU A 262 -5.11 -7.72 2.57
C LEU A 262 -6.56 -7.80 3.03
N GLN A 263 -6.91 -8.80 3.85
CA GLN A 263 -8.25 -8.95 4.40
C GLN A 263 -8.61 -7.83 5.38
N HIS A 264 -7.68 -7.43 6.25
CA HIS A 264 -7.86 -6.30 7.16
C HIS A 264 -8.06 -4.99 6.38
N GLU A 265 -7.22 -4.74 5.36
CA GLU A 265 -7.35 -3.56 4.51
C GLU A 265 -8.65 -3.58 3.69
N TYR A 266 -9.07 -4.75 3.19
CA TYR A 266 -10.34 -4.92 2.50
C TYR A 266 -11.52 -4.57 3.40
N GLN A 267 -11.53 -5.07 4.64
CA GLN A 267 -12.57 -4.73 5.62
C GLN A 267 -12.57 -3.25 5.96
N ARG A 268 -11.40 -2.61 6.09
CA ARG A 268 -11.29 -1.17 6.31
C ARG A 268 -11.92 -0.37 5.17
N GLN A 269 -11.58 -0.71 3.92
CA GLN A 269 -12.14 -0.04 2.74
C GLN A 269 -13.63 -0.33 2.56
N GLN A 270 -14.11 -1.53 2.90
CA GLN A 270 -15.52 -1.87 2.90
C GLN A 270 -16.31 -1.04 3.91
N ASN A 271 -15.77 -0.87 5.13
CA ASN A 271 -16.39 0.00 6.13
C ASN A 271 -16.42 1.46 5.67
N ASN A 272 -15.31 1.94 5.11
CA ASN A 272 -15.22 3.30 4.58
C ASN A 272 -16.26 3.57 3.48
N GLU A 273 -16.46 2.62 2.57
CA GLU A 273 -17.47 2.73 1.52
C GLU A 273 -18.89 2.70 2.08
N ARG A 274 -19.15 1.83 3.06
CA ARG A 274 -20.43 1.77 3.77
C ARG A 274 -20.73 3.11 4.47
N LEU A 275 -19.74 3.71 5.13
CA LEU A 275 -19.88 5.02 5.77
C LEU A 275 -20.19 6.11 4.73
N ARG A 276 -19.48 6.13 3.59
CA ARG A 276 -19.76 7.06 2.47
C ARG A 276 -21.19 6.95 1.98
N GLN A 277 -21.68 5.72 1.73
CA GLN A 277 -23.05 5.50 1.27
C GLN A 277 -24.07 5.89 2.34
N THR A 278 -23.89 5.45 3.58
CA THR A 278 -24.81 5.76 4.68
C THR A 278 -24.91 7.26 4.94
N PHE A 279 -23.78 7.98 4.87
CA PHE A 279 -23.76 9.43 4.96
C PHE A 279 -24.51 10.07 3.79
N ALA A 280 -24.21 9.66 2.55
CA ALA A 280 -24.84 10.21 1.36
C ALA A 280 -26.36 10.01 1.35
N ASP A 281 -26.85 8.82 1.69
CA ASP A 281 -28.27 8.51 1.73
C ASP A 281 -29.02 9.40 2.74
N LYS A 282 -28.44 9.57 3.93
CA LYS A 282 -29.03 10.41 4.98
C LYS A 282 -28.92 11.90 4.69
N ALA A 283 -27.78 12.35 4.17
CA ALA A 283 -27.54 13.74 3.81
C ALA A 283 -28.44 14.17 2.65
N ASN A 284 -28.56 13.35 1.61
CA ASN A 284 -29.43 13.60 0.45
C ASN A 284 -30.92 13.54 0.81
N ALA A 285 -31.30 12.85 1.90
CA ALA A 285 -32.66 12.88 2.42
C ALA A 285 -32.93 14.14 3.28
N LEU A 286 -31.98 14.56 4.11
CA LEU A 286 -32.15 15.68 5.04
C LEU A 286 -31.97 17.05 4.37
N GLY A 287 -30.99 17.21 3.49
CA GLY A 287 -30.67 18.49 2.84
C GLY A 287 -31.90 19.16 2.18
N PRO A 288 -32.62 18.47 1.28
CA PRO A 288 -33.81 19.05 0.63
C PRO A 288 -34.96 19.35 1.60
N LEU A 289 -35.07 18.60 2.71
CA LEU A 289 -36.07 18.86 3.74
C LEU A 289 -35.78 20.19 4.47
N LEU A 290 -34.50 20.46 4.78
CA LEU A 290 -34.08 21.71 5.41
C LEU A 290 -34.31 22.90 4.49
N GLU A 291 -33.97 22.78 3.21
CA GLU A 291 -34.24 23.82 2.19
C GLU A 291 -35.74 24.12 2.11
N ARG A 292 -36.58 23.08 1.99
CA ARG A 292 -38.03 23.25 1.91
C ARG A 292 -38.64 23.86 3.18
N GLN A 293 -38.17 23.47 4.36
CA GLN A 293 -38.63 24.06 5.63
C GLN A 293 -38.19 25.52 5.75
N LEU A 294 -36.97 25.87 5.32
CA LEU A 294 -36.50 27.25 5.31
C LEU A 294 -37.35 28.11 4.36
N GLU A 295 -37.65 27.61 3.16
CA GLU A 295 -38.58 28.29 2.22
C GLU A 295 -39.97 28.51 2.84
N GLN A 296 -40.50 27.53 3.58
CA GLN A 296 -41.78 27.67 4.27
C GLN A 296 -41.73 28.75 5.36
N VAL A 297 -40.68 28.79 6.18
CA VAL A 297 -40.51 29.81 7.23
C VAL A 297 -40.41 31.20 6.60
N LEU A 298 -39.63 31.34 5.53
CA LEU A 298 -39.55 32.59 4.77
C LEU A 298 -40.92 32.99 4.19
N SER A 299 -41.70 32.03 3.68
CA SER A 299 -43.05 32.29 3.14
C SER A 299 -44.04 32.78 4.21
N ILE A 300 -43.96 32.25 5.44
CA ILE A 300 -44.81 32.68 6.56
C ILE A 300 -44.40 34.09 7.01
N GLY A 301 -43.09 34.38 7.06
CA GLY A 301 -42.57 35.71 7.37
C GLY A 301 -43.09 36.81 6.42
N ILE A 302 -43.26 36.48 5.14
CA ILE A 302 -43.78 37.39 4.09
C ILE A 302 -45.27 37.76 4.31
N GLY A 303 -45.95 37.13 5.28
CA GLY A 303 -47.31 37.50 5.66
C GLY A 303 -48.36 36.84 4.79
N GLY A 304 -48.51 35.53 4.95
CA GLY A 304 -49.71 34.83 4.49
C GLY A 304 -50.96 35.45 5.13
N ARG A 305 -52.07 35.52 4.39
CA ARG A 305 -53.38 35.99 4.90
C ARG A 305 -53.81 35.09 6.07
N GLY A 306 -53.59 35.53 7.30
CA GLY A 306 -53.94 34.82 8.52
C GLY A 306 -53.59 35.64 9.76
N SER A 307 -54.18 35.30 10.90
CA SER A 307 -53.88 35.97 12.16
C SER A 307 -52.42 35.74 12.57
N LEU A 308 -51.85 36.69 13.32
CA LEU A 308 -50.48 36.60 13.85
C LEU A 308 -50.33 35.37 14.75
N GLU A 309 -51.39 34.98 15.46
CA GLU A 309 -51.48 33.77 16.28
C GLU A 309 -51.40 32.50 15.43
N SER A 310 -52.05 32.48 14.26
CA SER A 310 -51.96 31.35 13.33
C SER A 310 -50.55 31.23 12.75
N ALA A 311 -49.91 32.36 12.41
CA ALA A 311 -48.54 32.37 11.92
C ALA A 311 -47.54 31.87 12.97
N ILE A 312 -47.66 32.30 14.24
CA ILE A 312 -46.85 31.78 15.35
C ILE A 312 -47.10 30.30 15.57
N SER A 313 -48.36 29.85 15.51
CA SER A 313 -48.69 28.43 15.65
C SER A 313 -48.05 27.57 14.56
N GLN A 314 -48.06 28.05 13.31
CA GLN A 314 -47.39 27.39 12.19
C GLN A 314 -45.86 27.38 12.35
N LEU A 315 -45.25 28.50 12.76
CA LEU A 315 -43.80 28.58 13.01
C LEU A 315 -43.37 27.67 14.18
N ARG A 316 -44.18 27.57 15.24
CA ARG A 316 -43.95 26.64 16.36
C ARG A 316 -44.08 25.17 15.90
N ALA A 317 -45.05 24.86 15.03
CA ALA A 317 -45.18 23.53 14.45
C ALA A 317 -43.97 23.17 13.56
N ILE A 318 -43.49 24.10 12.74
CA ILE A 318 -42.27 23.90 11.94
C ILE A 318 -41.05 23.74 12.85
N ARG A 319 -40.97 24.49 13.97
CA ARG A 319 -39.92 24.32 14.97
C ARG A 319 -39.92 22.94 15.60
N GLU A 320 -41.07 22.42 16.00
CA GLU A 320 -41.21 21.06 16.54
C GLU A 320 -40.84 20.00 15.50
N GLN A 321 -41.29 20.17 14.25
CA GLN A 321 -40.92 19.27 13.16
C GLN A 321 -39.42 19.31 12.86
N ALA A 322 -38.81 20.49 12.83
CA ALA A 322 -37.38 20.64 12.72
C ALA A 322 -36.72 19.88 13.87
N GLN A 323 -37.06 20.17 15.14
CA GLN A 323 -36.51 19.46 16.30
C GLN A 323 -36.67 17.93 16.24
N SER A 324 -37.73 17.39 15.64
CA SER A 324 -37.89 15.94 15.42
C SER A 324 -36.81 15.33 14.51
N HIS A 325 -36.20 16.14 13.64
CA HIS A 325 -35.09 15.77 12.75
C HIS A 325 -33.71 15.95 13.40
N LYS A 326 -33.62 16.59 14.59
CA LYS A 326 -32.37 16.77 15.33
C LYS A 326 -31.60 15.45 15.56
N PRO A 327 -32.24 14.32 15.96
CA PRO A 327 -31.53 13.05 16.13
C PRO A 327 -30.92 12.53 14.83
N LYS A 328 -31.53 12.82 13.66
CA LYS A 328 -31.00 12.41 12.36
C LYS A 328 -29.76 13.22 11.99
N LEU A 329 -29.73 14.51 12.34
CA LEU A 329 -28.57 15.37 12.19
C LEU A 329 -27.42 14.92 13.11
N ASP A 330 -27.74 14.58 14.37
CA ASP A 330 -26.74 14.08 15.33
C ASP A 330 -26.14 12.74 14.88
N GLU A 331 -26.96 11.87 14.28
CA GLU A 331 -26.50 10.63 13.69
C GLU A 331 -25.59 10.87 12.47
N LEU A 332 -25.91 11.85 11.61
CA LEU A 332 -25.05 12.27 10.50
C LEU A 332 -23.71 12.84 11.00
N GLU A 333 -23.71 13.61 12.08
CA GLU A 333 -22.50 14.14 12.69
C GLU A 333 -21.62 13.02 13.25
N ARG A 334 -22.22 12.01 13.89
CA ARG A 334 -21.51 10.81 14.35
C ARG A 334 -20.87 10.04 13.20
N ILE A 335 -21.60 9.85 12.09
CA ILE A 335 -21.08 9.16 10.90
C ILE A 335 -19.94 9.97 10.28
N ASN A 336 -20.08 11.30 10.18
CA ASN A 336 -19.03 12.17 9.65
C ASN A 336 -17.77 12.15 10.52
N GLN A 337 -17.93 12.11 11.84
CA GLN A 337 -16.80 11.94 12.77
C GLN A 337 -16.10 10.60 12.54
N GLU A 338 -16.85 9.51 12.45
CA GLU A 338 -16.29 8.17 12.16
C GLU A 338 -15.58 8.14 10.79
N MET A 339 -16.10 8.85 9.79
CA MET A 339 -15.44 9.00 8.49
C MET A 339 -14.10 9.76 8.61
N GLN A 340 -14.05 10.85 9.37
CA GLN A 340 -12.84 11.63 9.59
C GLN A 340 -11.78 10.85 10.38
N GLU A 341 -12.19 10.09 11.39
CA GLU A 341 -11.32 9.18 12.16
C GLU A 341 -10.72 8.08 11.27
N ASN A 342 -11.44 7.65 10.22
CA ASN A 342 -10.97 6.72 9.21
C ASN A 342 -10.26 7.39 8.01
N PHE A 343 -9.96 8.70 8.09
CA PHE A 343 -9.31 9.50 7.04
C PHE A 343 -10.07 9.54 5.70
N VAL A 344 -11.41 9.46 5.74
CA VAL A 344 -12.28 9.57 4.56
C VAL A 344 -12.87 10.97 4.48
N PHE A 345 -12.31 11.80 3.59
CA PHE A 345 -12.73 13.20 3.44
C PHE A 345 -13.62 13.46 2.21
N GLU A 346 -13.55 12.58 1.20
CA GLU A 346 -14.28 12.75 -0.05
C GLU A 346 -15.47 11.81 -0.14
N ASN A 347 -16.64 12.37 -0.43
CA ASN A 347 -17.85 11.61 -0.70
C ASN A 347 -18.51 12.09 -1.99
N GLN A 348 -18.22 11.42 -3.11
CA GLN A 348 -18.78 11.75 -4.42
C GLN A 348 -20.28 11.46 -4.52
N SER A 349 -20.83 10.65 -3.62
CA SER A 349 -22.23 10.24 -3.63
C SER A 349 -23.15 11.25 -2.91
N SER A 350 -22.60 12.15 -2.09
CA SER A 350 -23.37 13.17 -1.38
C SER A 350 -23.32 14.51 -2.10
N ARG A 351 -24.47 15.16 -2.29
CA ARG A 351 -24.53 16.56 -2.76
C ARG A 351 -24.27 17.56 -1.64
N TYR A 352 -24.42 17.12 -0.40
CA TYR A 352 -24.32 17.95 0.79
C TYR A 352 -23.09 17.55 1.61
N SER A 353 -22.31 18.52 2.05
CA SER A 353 -21.28 18.34 3.07
C SER A 353 -21.89 18.47 4.47
N MET A 354 -21.25 17.90 5.48
CA MET A 354 -21.70 18.07 6.87
C MET A 354 -21.79 19.55 7.26
N GLU A 355 -20.83 20.37 6.78
CA GLU A 355 -20.83 21.82 6.97
C GLU A 355 -22.08 22.47 6.36
N SER A 356 -22.44 22.10 5.13
CA SER A 356 -23.64 22.65 4.46
C SER A 356 -24.94 22.32 5.21
N LEU A 357 -25.03 21.12 5.80
CA LEU A 357 -26.19 20.71 6.60
C LEU A 357 -26.23 21.43 7.95
N ARG A 358 -25.06 21.65 8.58
CA ARG A 358 -24.93 22.40 9.84
C ARG A 358 -25.42 23.83 9.65
N VAL A 359 -24.88 24.52 8.64
CA VAL A 359 -25.29 25.89 8.31
C VAL A 359 -26.76 25.95 7.91
N GLY A 360 -27.25 25.00 7.10
CA GLY A 360 -28.66 24.95 6.71
C GLY A 360 -29.61 24.80 7.91
N TRP A 361 -29.25 23.95 8.87
CA TRP A 361 -30.01 23.73 10.10
C TRP A 361 -29.98 24.95 11.04
N GLU A 362 -28.80 25.52 11.29
CA GLU A 362 -28.64 26.69 12.15
C GLU A 362 -29.35 27.92 11.56
N SER A 363 -29.28 28.09 10.24
CA SER A 363 -30.00 29.13 9.51
C SER A 363 -31.52 28.96 9.64
N LEU A 364 -32.04 27.73 9.48
CA LEU A 364 -33.46 27.42 9.69
C LEU A 364 -33.92 27.80 11.11
N LEU A 365 -33.19 27.35 12.14
CA LEU A 365 -33.57 27.60 13.52
C LEU A 365 -33.51 29.09 13.88
N THR A 366 -32.49 29.79 13.37
CA THR A 366 -32.35 31.25 13.54
C THR A 366 -33.47 31.99 12.84
N SER A 367 -33.82 31.59 11.60
CA SER A 367 -34.93 32.16 10.84
C SER A 367 -36.27 31.95 11.55
N ILE A 368 -36.53 30.75 12.08
CA ILE A 368 -37.74 30.44 12.85
C ILE A 368 -37.83 31.34 14.08
N ASN A 369 -36.77 31.40 14.91
CA ASN A 369 -36.79 32.20 16.13
C ASN A 369 -36.92 33.69 15.82
N ARG A 370 -36.26 34.18 14.77
CA ARG A 370 -36.40 35.57 14.31
C ARG A 370 -37.84 35.87 13.88
N SER A 371 -38.44 35.04 13.04
CA SER A 371 -39.82 35.24 12.59
C SER A 371 -40.84 35.11 13.73
N ILE A 372 -40.61 34.22 14.71
CA ILE A 372 -41.43 34.14 15.92
C ILE A 372 -41.32 35.44 16.73
N ASN A 373 -40.11 35.91 17.02
CA ASN A 373 -39.90 37.16 17.76
C ASN A 373 -40.50 38.37 17.03
N GLU A 374 -40.40 38.42 15.70
CA GLU A 374 -41.02 39.46 14.88
C GLU A 374 -42.54 39.43 15.01
N CYS A 375 -43.18 38.25 14.93
CA CYS A 375 -44.61 38.11 15.17
C CYS A 375 -45.01 38.43 16.63
N GLU A 376 -44.25 37.99 17.63
CA GLU A 376 -44.52 38.25 19.04
C GLU A 376 -44.42 39.75 19.39
N ASN A 377 -43.41 40.46 18.85
CA ASN A 377 -43.31 41.92 18.98
C ASN A 377 -44.49 42.64 18.32
N GLN A 378 -44.97 42.13 17.18
CA GLN A 378 -46.15 42.70 16.51
C GLN A 378 -47.44 42.48 17.30
N ILE A 379 -47.60 41.32 17.94
CA ILE A 379 -48.73 41.06 18.86
C ILE A 379 -48.66 42.00 20.06
N LEU A 380 -47.48 42.18 20.66
CA LEU A 380 -47.32 43.11 21.78
C LEU A 380 -47.70 44.55 21.38
N MET A 381 -47.28 45.01 20.20
CA MET A 381 -47.65 46.34 19.69
C MET A 381 -49.15 46.46 19.44
N ARG A 382 -49.80 45.42 18.91
CA ARG A 382 -51.26 45.36 18.76
C ARG A 382 -51.96 45.53 20.11
N ASP A 383 -51.54 44.74 21.09
CA ASP A 383 -52.21 44.63 22.40
C ASP A 383 -51.97 45.87 23.27
N CYS A 384 -50.77 46.48 23.21
CA CYS A 384 -50.45 47.70 23.96
C CYS A 384 -51.11 48.97 23.38
N LYS A 385 -51.31 49.03 22.06
CA LYS A 385 -51.80 50.24 21.36
C LYS A 385 -53.25 50.13 20.87
N GLY A 386 -53.92 49.00 21.09
CA GLY A 386 -55.34 48.83 20.80
C GLY A 386 -55.71 48.86 19.31
N ILE A 387 -54.82 48.41 18.43
CA ILE A 387 -55.00 48.43 16.98
C ILE A 387 -55.76 47.17 16.55
N THR A 388 -56.69 47.30 15.59
CA THR A 388 -57.42 46.13 15.06
C THR A 388 -56.56 45.28 14.14
N GLU A 389 -56.81 43.97 14.08
CA GLU A 389 -56.06 43.05 13.21
C GLU A 389 -56.14 43.45 11.73
N ASP A 390 -57.27 43.99 11.30
CA ASP A 390 -57.49 44.44 9.92
C ASP A 390 -56.60 45.63 9.56
N GLN A 391 -56.40 46.59 10.48
CA GLN A 391 -55.50 47.73 10.27
C GLN A 391 -54.03 47.32 10.19
N ILE A 392 -53.59 46.38 11.05
CA ILE A 392 -52.23 45.84 10.98
C ILE A 392 -52.02 45.07 9.66
N ASN A 393 -53.02 44.31 9.22
CA ASN A 393 -52.98 43.58 7.95
C ASN A 393 -52.97 44.53 6.75
N GLU A 394 -53.68 45.65 6.79
CA GLU A 394 -53.67 46.70 5.76
C GLU A 394 -52.31 47.41 5.67
N TYR A 395 -51.74 47.80 6.82
CA TYR A 395 -50.39 48.37 6.90
C TYR A 395 -49.33 47.37 6.41
N ARG A 396 -49.48 46.08 6.74
CA ARG A 396 -48.57 45.02 6.30
C ARG A 396 -48.67 44.77 4.80
N ALA A 397 -49.87 44.69 4.25
CA ALA A 397 -50.08 44.49 2.82
C ALA A 397 -49.48 45.65 2.01
N SER A 398 -49.67 46.88 2.49
CA SER A 398 -49.11 48.09 1.87
C SER A 398 -47.58 48.11 2.00
N PHE A 399 -47.03 47.84 3.19
CA PHE A 399 -45.58 47.80 3.41
C PHE A 399 -44.89 46.74 2.54
N ASN A 400 -45.43 45.51 2.48
CA ASN A 400 -44.88 44.43 1.68
C ASN A 400 -45.02 44.66 0.17
N HIS A 401 -45.97 45.48 -0.28
CA HIS A 401 -46.10 45.85 -1.68
C HIS A 401 -44.90 46.70 -2.17
N PHE A 402 -44.41 47.58 -1.30
CA PHE A 402 -43.31 48.51 -1.60
C PHE A 402 -41.92 47.95 -1.22
N ASP A 403 -41.81 47.09 -0.19
CA ASP A 403 -40.55 46.43 0.19
C ASP A 403 -40.27 45.16 -0.65
N LYS A 404 -39.99 45.35 -1.95
CA LYS A 404 -39.68 44.23 -2.86
C LYS A 404 -38.34 43.55 -2.53
N ASP A 405 -37.41 44.30 -1.95
CA ASP A 405 -36.03 43.85 -1.69
C ASP A 405 -35.86 43.21 -0.30
N ARG A 406 -36.86 43.32 0.59
CA ARG A 406 -36.92 42.65 1.91
C ARG A 406 -35.80 43.04 2.85
N LEU A 407 -35.31 44.26 2.71
CA LEU A 407 -34.29 44.84 3.57
C LEU A 407 -34.85 46.01 4.39
N GLY A 408 -36.13 46.34 4.23
CA GLY A 408 -36.79 47.53 4.75
C GLY A 408 -36.97 48.60 3.67
N LEU A 409 -37.98 49.45 3.87
CA LEU A 409 -38.35 50.51 2.92
C LEU A 409 -37.26 51.58 2.84
N ASP A 410 -36.86 51.92 1.62
CA ASP A 410 -36.07 53.13 1.36
C ASP A 410 -36.92 54.41 1.51
N THR A 411 -36.29 55.58 1.41
CA THR A 411 -36.96 56.86 1.64
C THR A 411 -38.10 57.15 0.65
N GLU A 412 -37.99 56.69 -0.59
CA GLU A 412 -39.00 56.89 -1.65
C GLU A 412 -40.14 55.86 -1.53
N GLN A 413 -39.80 54.62 -1.18
CA GLN A 413 -40.72 53.53 -0.90
C GLN A 413 -41.54 53.83 0.36
N LEU A 414 -40.93 54.36 1.42
CA LEU A 414 -41.62 54.79 2.62
C LEU A 414 -42.59 55.93 2.35
N LYS A 415 -42.18 56.94 1.55
CA LYS A 415 -43.06 58.03 1.13
C LYS A 415 -44.28 57.51 0.36
N SER A 416 -44.06 56.57 -0.56
CA SER A 416 -45.13 55.93 -1.33
C SER A 416 -46.06 55.06 -0.47
N CYS A 417 -45.50 54.35 0.51
CA CYS A 417 -46.24 53.53 1.47
C CYS A 417 -47.13 54.38 2.38
N LEU A 418 -46.59 55.47 2.93
CA LEU A 418 -47.32 56.44 3.76
C LEU A 418 -48.51 57.04 2.98
N ILE A 419 -48.29 57.45 1.73
CA ILE A 419 -49.37 57.98 0.86
C ILE A 419 -50.42 56.90 0.59
N SER A 420 -50.00 55.65 0.32
CA SER A 420 -50.91 54.51 0.07
C SER A 420 -51.81 54.18 1.26
N ILE A 421 -51.34 54.44 2.47
CA ILE A 421 -52.06 54.22 3.73
C ILE A 421 -52.93 55.44 4.11
N GLY A 422 -52.87 56.53 3.33
CA GLY A 422 -53.67 57.73 3.53
C GLY A 422 -52.99 58.82 4.36
N TYR A 423 -51.69 58.69 4.66
CA TYR A 423 -50.91 59.73 5.34
C TYR A 423 -50.59 60.87 4.37
N ASN A 424 -51.00 62.09 4.73
CA ASN A 424 -50.97 63.23 3.80
C ASN A 424 -49.63 63.98 3.87
N ILE A 425 -48.72 63.69 2.95
CA ILE A 425 -47.44 64.38 2.82
C ILE A 425 -47.62 65.58 1.87
N ARG A 426 -47.34 66.80 2.36
CA ARG A 426 -47.50 68.04 1.58
C ARG A 426 -46.57 68.06 0.35
N PRO A 427 -47.01 68.49 -0.84
CA PRO A 427 -46.14 68.54 -2.01
C PRO A 427 -45.10 69.67 -1.91
N GLY A 428 -43.85 69.38 -2.27
CA GLY A 428 -42.74 70.35 -2.34
C GLY A 428 -41.79 70.32 -1.14
N ARG A 429 -41.08 71.43 -0.91
CA ARG A 429 -40.02 71.55 0.13
C ARG A 429 -40.51 71.28 1.56
N GLU A 430 -41.80 71.45 1.81
CA GLU A 430 -42.43 71.17 3.11
C GLU A 430 -42.61 69.65 3.33
N GLY A 431 -42.98 68.89 2.30
CA GLY A 431 -43.08 67.43 2.41
C GLY A 431 -41.74 66.74 2.60
N ASP A 432 -40.66 67.31 2.05
CA ASP A 432 -39.31 66.79 2.28
C ASP A 432 -38.83 67.08 3.72
N GLN A 433 -39.30 68.18 4.32
CA GLN A 433 -39.06 68.47 5.75
C GLN A 433 -39.87 67.54 6.65
N ASP A 434 -41.13 67.28 6.32
CA ASP A 434 -41.96 66.31 7.05
C ASP A 434 -41.36 64.90 6.94
N MET A 435 -40.90 64.49 5.75
CA MET A 435 -40.20 63.22 5.56
C MET A 435 -38.89 63.15 6.37
N SER A 436 -38.12 64.23 6.41
CA SER A 436 -36.89 64.30 7.21
C SER A 436 -37.16 64.17 8.72
N ARG A 437 -38.26 64.79 9.20
CA ARG A 437 -38.73 64.64 10.59
C ARG A 437 -39.16 63.19 10.86
N ILE A 438 -39.96 62.61 9.97
CA ILE A 438 -40.42 61.22 10.08
C ILE A 438 -39.24 60.24 10.09
N LEU A 439 -38.25 60.44 9.21
CA LEU A 439 -37.03 59.63 9.18
C LEU A 439 -36.17 59.79 10.44
N SER A 440 -36.16 60.96 11.07
CA SER A 440 -35.43 61.15 12.34
C SER A 440 -35.98 60.30 13.49
N VAL A 441 -37.27 59.98 13.43
CA VAL A 441 -37.97 59.12 14.40
C VAL A 441 -37.87 57.65 13.99
N LEU A 442 -38.07 57.36 12.70
CA LEU A 442 -38.11 56.00 12.15
C LEU A 442 -36.74 55.35 11.96
N ASP A 443 -35.70 56.15 11.75
CA ASP A 443 -34.32 55.69 11.55
C ASP A 443 -33.31 56.55 12.34
N PRO A 444 -33.30 56.45 13.68
CA PRO A 444 -32.34 57.19 14.51
C PRO A 444 -30.87 56.83 14.20
N ASN A 445 -30.65 55.62 13.67
CA ASN A 445 -29.33 55.07 13.36
C ASN A 445 -28.84 55.41 11.95
N ARG A 446 -29.65 56.10 11.12
CA ARG A 446 -29.37 56.44 9.71
C ARG A 446 -28.93 55.23 8.88
N MET A 447 -29.57 54.08 9.09
CA MET A 447 -29.33 52.87 8.32
C MET A 447 -29.89 52.98 6.89
N GLY A 448 -30.73 53.98 6.61
CA GLY A 448 -31.31 54.27 5.30
C GLY A 448 -32.40 53.28 4.88
N ARG A 449 -32.82 52.39 5.79
CA ARG A 449 -33.88 51.39 5.58
C ARG A 449 -34.76 51.30 6.80
N VAL A 450 -36.05 51.58 6.63
CA VAL A 450 -37.03 51.56 7.71
C VAL A 450 -37.63 50.17 7.81
N GLN A 451 -37.51 49.57 9.00
CA GLN A 451 -38.09 48.26 9.32
C GLN A 451 -39.58 48.39 9.63
N PHE A 452 -40.37 47.34 9.36
CA PHE A 452 -41.82 47.35 9.57
C PHE A 452 -42.22 47.70 11.00
N ASN A 453 -41.46 47.24 12.01
CA ASN A 453 -41.76 47.53 13.41
C ASN A 453 -41.62 49.02 13.75
N ALA A 454 -40.59 49.70 13.21
CA ALA A 454 -40.43 51.15 13.40
C ALA A 454 -41.54 51.90 12.67
N PHE A 455 -41.86 51.48 11.44
CA PHE A 455 -42.97 52.04 10.66
C PHE A 455 -44.31 51.95 11.40
N LEU A 456 -44.62 50.76 11.96
CA LEU A 456 -45.82 50.54 12.75
C LEU A 456 -45.82 51.39 14.03
N ASP A 457 -44.68 51.50 14.72
CA ASP A 457 -44.54 52.31 15.94
C ASP A 457 -44.88 53.78 15.68
N PHE A 458 -44.38 54.34 14.58
CA PHE A 458 -44.68 55.71 14.14
C PHE A 458 -46.16 55.92 13.79
N MET A 459 -46.72 55.05 12.94
CA MET A 459 -48.13 55.14 12.53
C MET A 459 -49.09 55.10 13.72
N THR A 460 -48.67 54.45 14.80
CA THR A 460 -49.48 54.22 16.00
C THR A 460 -49.23 55.25 17.09
N HIS A 461 -48.07 55.91 17.09
CA HIS A 461 -47.77 57.07 17.93
C HIS A 461 -48.54 58.32 17.45
N GLU A 462 -48.52 58.59 16.14
CA GLU A 462 -49.22 59.74 15.55
C GLU A 462 -50.75 59.67 15.68
N THR A 463 -51.30 58.47 15.88
CA THR A 463 -52.74 58.25 16.09
C THR A 463 -53.15 58.16 17.57
N GLY A 464 -52.19 58.10 18.51
CA GLY A 464 -52.43 57.75 19.92
C GLY A 464 -52.24 58.86 20.98
N ASP A 465 -51.62 60.00 20.67
CA ASP A 465 -51.30 61.02 21.68
C ASP A 465 -52.48 61.96 21.99
N ALA A 466 -53.21 61.67 23.07
CA ALA A 466 -54.27 62.51 23.62
C ALA A 466 -53.95 63.21 24.96
N ASP A 467 -52.84 62.89 25.64
CA ASP A 467 -52.53 63.41 26.99
C ASP A 467 -51.31 64.35 26.98
N THR A 468 -51.54 65.66 26.99
CA THR A 468 -50.48 66.70 26.94
C THR A 468 -50.02 67.17 28.32
N VAL A 469 -48.76 67.66 28.39
CA VAL A 469 -48.10 68.23 29.59
C VAL A 469 -48.97 69.27 30.31
N GLU A 470 -49.75 70.04 29.54
CA GLU A 470 -50.62 71.09 30.06
C GLU A 470 -51.74 70.53 30.95
N GLN A 471 -52.31 69.36 30.64
CA GLN A 471 -53.32 68.73 31.50
C GLN A 471 -52.73 68.26 32.83
N MET A 472 -51.48 67.81 32.85
CA MET A 472 -50.81 67.44 34.10
C MET A 472 -50.54 68.67 34.98
N ILE A 473 -50.08 69.78 34.38
CA ILE A 473 -49.87 71.05 35.09
C ILE A 473 -51.19 71.57 35.67
N ASP A 474 -52.27 71.52 34.90
CA ASP A 474 -53.59 71.93 35.37
C ASP A 474 -54.11 71.03 36.50
N SER A 475 -53.85 69.71 36.42
CA SER A 475 -54.20 68.77 37.50
C SER A 475 -53.48 69.12 38.80
N PHE A 476 -52.17 69.40 38.76
CA PHE A 476 -51.43 69.84 39.95
C PHE A 476 -51.83 71.23 40.45
N LYS A 477 -52.26 72.12 39.55
CA LYS A 477 -52.78 73.45 39.91
C LYS A 477 -54.09 73.39 40.66
N VAL A 478 -54.95 72.41 40.35
CA VAL A 478 -56.16 72.14 41.14
C VAL A 478 -55.78 71.64 42.53
N LEU A 479 -54.78 70.74 42.63
CA LEU A 479 -54.31 70.18 43.90
C LEU A 479 -53.68 71.23 44.84
N SER A 480 -52.99 72.23 44.30
CA SER A 480 -52.37 73.32 45.11
C SER A 480 -53.37 74.43 45.52
N GLY A 481 -54.62 74.35 45.06
CA GLY A 481 -55.61 75.41 45.24
C GLY A 481 -55.28 76.68 44.47
N GLY A 482 -54.64 76.55 43.29
CA GLY A 482 -54.28 77.67 42.41
C GLY A 482 -52.98 78.39 42.78
N ARG A 483 -52.21 77.90 43.76
CA ARG A 483 -50.90 78.44 44.12
C ARG A 483 -49.81 77.87 43.21
N PRO A 484 -48.75 78.64 42.89
CA PRO A 484 -47.65 78.20 42.02
C PRO A 484 -46.71 77.19 42.70
N TYR A 485 -47.01 76.76 43.92
CA TYR A 485 -46.28 75.75 44.67
C TYR A 485 -47.26 74.79 45.33
N ILE A 486 -46.82 73.57 45.60
CA ILE A 486 -47.58 72.56 46.36
C ILE A 486 -46.81 72.17 47.62
N THR A 487 -47.48 71.93 48.73
CA THR A 487 -46.83 71.53 49.99
C THR A 487 -46.70 70.00 50.11
N ALA A 488 -45.73 69.55 50.91
CA ALA A 488 -45.54 68.13 51.22
C ALA A 488 -46.82 67.46 51.77
N ASP A 489 -47.56 68.19 52.60
CA ASP A 489 -48.80 67.71 53.22
C ASP A 489 -49.95 67.62 52.22
N GLU A 490 -50.04 68.54 51.25
CA GLU A 490 -51.02 68.48 50.15
C GLU A 490 -50.77 67.30 49.22
N LEU A 491 -49.50 67.04 48.87
CA LEU A 491 -49.12 65.86 48.07
C LEU A 491 -49.47 64.56 48.81
N ARG A 492 -49.18 64.47 50.11
CA ARG A 492 -49.50 63.27 50.92
C ARG A 492 -50.98 63.08 51.19
N ARG A 493 -51.78 64.15 51.15
CA ARG A 493 -53.22 64.09 51.39
C ARG A 493 -53.98 63.66 50.14
N GLU A 494 -53.59 64.17 48.97
CA GLU A 494 -54.35 63.99 47.73
C GLU A 494 -53.81 62.86 46.84
N LEU A 495 -52.55 62.45 47.00
CA LEU A 495 -51.95 61.36 46.23
C LEU A 495 -51.71 60.10 47.08
N PRO A 496 -51.71 58.90 46.47
CA PRO A 496 -51.27 57.69 47.13
C PRO A 496 -49.85 57.83 47.70
N PRO A 497 -49.52 57.15 48.82
CA PRO A 497 -48.28 57.36 49.56
C PRO A 497 -47.02 57.24 48.69
N ASP A 498 -46.98 56.24 47.81
CA ASP A 498 -45.84 55.96 46.93
C ASP A 498 -45.64 57.06 45.88
N GLN A 499 -46.73 57.63 45.37
CA GLN A 499 -46.70 58.71 44.39
C GLN A 499 -46.36 60.05 45.05
N ALA A 500 -46.88 60.31 46.25
CA ALA A 500 -46.54 61.49 47.03
C ALA A 500 -45.04 61.52 47.37
N ASP A 501 -44.49 60.41 47.86
CA ASP A 501 -43.06 60.28 48.18
C ASP A 501 -42.18 60.38 46.93
N TYR A 502 -42.63 59.85 45.80
CA TYR A 502 -41.95 60.03 44.51
C TYR A 502 -41.93 61.49 44.06
N CYS A 503 -43.07 62.18 44.10
CA CYS A 503 -43.17 63.60 43.76
C CYS A 503 -42.29 64.46 44.66
N MET A 504 -42.29 64.24 45.99
CA MET A 504 -41.46 65.00 46.92
C MET A 504 -39.94 64.79 46.74
N ARG A 505 -39.52 63.62 46.22
CA ARG A 505 -38.11 63.36 45.91
C ARG A 505 -37.65 64.02 44.60
N ARG A 506 -38.54 64.09 43.60
CA ARG A 506 -38.19 64.58 42.25
C ARG A 506 -38.52 66.05 42.05
N MET A 507 -39.51 66.60 42.74
CA MET A 507 -39.88 68.01 42.65
C MET A 507 -38.82 68.87 43.35
N GLN A 508 -38.46 69.99 42.73
CA GLN A 508 -37.53 70.95 43.34
C GLN A 508 -38.25 71.80 44.37
N ALA A 509 -37.55 72.22 45.43
CA ALA A 509 -38.11 73.10 46.43
C ALA A 509 -38.35 74.50 45.86
N PHE A 510 -39.54 75.07 46.08
CA PHE A 510 -39.91 76.39 45.59
C PHE A 510 -39.22 77.48 46.44
N ARG A 511 -38.37 78.32 45.82
CA ARG A 511 -37.55 79.33 46.52
C ARG A 511 -38.16 80.72 46.39
N ASP A 512 -38.99 81.13 47.35
CA ASP A 512 -39.49 82.50 47.49
C ASP A 512 -39.41 82.93 48.98
N PRO A 513 -38.95 84.17 49.31
CA PRO A 513 -38.84 84.67 50.69
C PRO A 513 -40.16 84.67 51.49
N ASN A 514 -41.33 84.58 50.86
CA ASN A 514 -42.63 84.48 51.55
C ASN A 514 -43.21 83.04 51.59
N ALA A 515 -42.51 82.03 51.10
CA ALA A 515 -43.00 80.65 51.09
C ALA A 515 -42.67 79.89 52.40
N PRO A 516 -43.62 79.12 52.96
CA PRO A 516 -43.35 78.26 54.11
C PRO A 516 -42.27 77.20 53.79
N PRO A 517 -41.47 76.77 54.78
CA PRO A 517 -40.53 75.66 54.58
C PRO A 517 -41.28 74.37 54.22
N GLY A 518 -40.89 73.71 53.13
CA GLY A 518 -41.50 72.45 52.65
C GLY A 518 -42.41 72.55 51.42
N THR A 519 -42.22 73.57 50.56
CA THR A 519 -42.95 73.78 49.31
C THR A 519 -42.18 73.27 48.09
N TYR A 520 -42.91 72.75 47.10
CA TYR A 520 -42.39 72.13 45.88
C TYR A 520 -42.95 72.80 44.62
N ASP A 521 -42.12 72.90 43.57
CA ASP A 521 -42.49 73.37 42.24
C ASP A 521 -42.96 72.21 41.35
N TYR A 522 -44.27 72.14 41.11
CA TYR A 522 -44.87 71.10 40.27
C TYR A 522 -44.84 71.46 38.76
N ILE A 523 -44.61 72.72 38.40
CA ILE A 523 -44.58 73.17 36.99
C ILE A 523 -43.28 72.70 36.35
N SER A 524 -42.15 72.99 37.00
CA SER A 524 -40.84 72.49 36.57
C SER A 524 -40.77 70.97 36.54
N PHE A 525 -41.45 70.31 37.49
CA PHE A 525 -41.53 68.85 37.52
C PHE A 525 -42.34 68.27 36.35
N SER A 526 -43.50 68.83 36.04
CA SER A 526 -44.35 68.37 34.93
C SER A 526 -43.64 68.53 33.58
N HIS A 527 -42.93 69.64 33.36
CA HIS A 527 -42.09 69.81 32.16
C HIS A 527 -40.93 68.82 32.09
N SER A 528 -40.35 68.41 33.22
CA SER A 528 -39.25 67.42 33.23
C SER A 528 -39.70 65.98 33.02
N LEU A 529 -40.97 65.66 33.26
CA LEU A 529 -41.53 64.32 33.03
C LEU A 529 -41.83 64.06 31.55
N TYR A 530 -42.31 65.08 30.84
CA TYR A 530 -42.69 64.99 29.42
C TYR A 530 -41.63 65.54 28.46
N GLY A 531 -40.41 65.82 28.98
CA GLY A 531 -39.21 66.23 28.26
C GLY A 531 -39.39 66.65 26.80
N HIS A 532 -39.33 67.97 26.55
CA HIS A 532 -38.63 68.43 25.36
C HIS A 532 -37.15 68.55 25.66
#